data_AF-A0A7X6P8S6-F1
#
_entry.id   AF-A0A7X6P8S6-F1
#
_cell.length_a   1.000
_cell.length_b   1.000
_cell.length_c   1.000
_cell.angle_alpha   90.00
_cell.angle_beta   90.00
_cell.angle_gamma   90.00
#
_symmetry.space_group_name_H-M   'P 1'
#
loop_
_entity.id
_entity.type
_entity.pdbx_description
1 polymer ?
#
loop_
_entity_poly.entity_id
_entity_poly.type
_entity_poly.pdbx_seq_one_letter_code
_entity_poly.pdbx_strand_id
1 'polypeptide(L)'
;MLKNQKGNVVFWIVSAILAIALVFILALPGSFNLDPQKNTDDCTTNMKNIWVATNDYMLDTNKDFQGNLNILRTTKKPGSKYFYLNEEKYCPESQGNKVDYIVFGKHVTEDFEGATRHYNGIIIICPNLARFPKHILEKSFYDNVSITKLQNVMANDIDKINTYTKSNGKLKYESLMRYMNYWKNTKHTEFNACVNDPEYIALRSELTGESSGNVPGAQTVSETE
;
A
#
# COMPACT_ATOMS: atom_id res chain seq x y z
N MET A 1 -19.47 -72.65 -22.10
CA MET A 1 -18.70 -71.39 -22.14
C MET A 1 -19.67 -70.22 -22.10
N LEU A 2 -19.27 -69.08 -21.52
CA LEU A 2 -20.01 -67.81 -21.32
C LEU A 2 -20.75 -67.63 -19.98
N LYS A 3 -19.99 -67.43 -18.91
CA LYS A 3 -20.40 -66.61 -17.75
C LYS A 3 -19.27 -65.62 -17.43
N ASN A 4 -19.62 -64.37 -17.17
CA ASN A 4 -18.78 -63.27 -16.64
C ASN A 4 -17.84 -62.50 -17.58
N GLN A 5 -18.32 -62.03 -18.74
CA GLN A 5 -17.66 -60.91 -19.44
C GLN A 5 -18.14 -59.51 -19.00
N LYS A 6 -19.27 -59.39 -18.29
CA LYS A 6 -19.81 -58.08 -17.85
C LYS A 6 -19.09 -57.47 -16.64
N GLY A 7 -18.44 -58.27 -15.80
CA GLY A 7 -17.68 -57.77 -14.65
C GLY A 7 -16.38 -57.06 -15.04
N ASN A 8 -15.75 -57.48 -16.14
CA ASN A 8 -14.48 -56.93 -16.59
C ASN A 8 -14.63 -55.52 -17.20
N VAL A 9 -15.69 -55.29 -17.99
CA VAL A 9 -15.95 -53.98 -18.63
C VAL A 9 -16.31 -52.92 -17.59
N VAL A 10 -17.15 -53.25 -16.60
CA VAL A 10 -17.52 -52.31 -15.54
C VAL A 10 -16.31 -51.94 -14.68
N PHE A 11 -15.47 -52.91 -14.33
CA PHE A 11 -14.23 -52.67 -13.61
C PHE A 11 -13.27 -51.77 -14.41
N TRP A 12 -13.17 -52.00 -15.72
CA TRP A 12 -12.32 -51.19 -16.60
C TRP A 12 -12.78 -49.73 -16.71
N ILE A 13 -14.09 -49.50 -16.81
CA ILE A 13 -14.68 -48.15 -16.84
C ILE A 13 -14.48 -47.43 -15.50
N VAL A 14 -14.75 -48.10 -14.38
CA VAL A 14 -14.55 -47.50 -13.05
C VAL A 14 -13.08 -47.18 -12.80
N SER A 15 -12.17 -48.08 -13.19
CA SER A 15 -10.73 -47.88 -13.09
C SER A 15 -10.23 -46.71 -13.96
N ALA A 16 -10.78 -46.55 -15.17
CA ALA A 16 -10.47 -45.43 -16.04
C ALA A 16 -10.94 -44.08 -15.46
N ILE A 17 -12.14 -44.01 -14.89
CA ILE A 17 -12.65 -42.80 -14.22
C ILE A 17 -11.80 -42.46 -13.01
N LEU A 18 -11.40 -43.46 -12.22
CA LEU A 18 -10.55 -43.24 -11.04
C LEU A 18 -9.16 -42.74 -11.43
N ALA A 19 -8.57 -43.29 -12.51
CA ALA A 19 -7.30 -42.83 -13.06
C ALA A 19 -7.38 -41.38 -13.57
N ILE A 20 -8.46 -41.02 -14.28
CA ILE A 20 -8.69 -39.64 -14.74
C ILE A 20 -8.84 -38.70 -13.54
N ALA A 21 -9.61 -39.08 -12.52
CA ALA A 21 -9.77 -38.29 -11.30
C ALA A 21 -8.42 -38.10 -10.56
N LEU A 22 -7.59 -39.13 -10.51
CA LEU A 22 -6.25 -39.06 -9.91
C LEU A 22 -5.33 -38.10 -10.69
N VAL A 23 -5.40 -38.15 -12.03
CA VAL A 23 -4.66 -37.23 -12.91
C VAL A 23 -5.14 -35.79 -12.72
N PHE A 24 -6.45 -35.55 -12.57
CA PHE A 24 -6.97 -34.22 -12.27
C PHE A 24 -6.52 -33.70 -10.90
N ILE A 25 -6.52 -34.55 -9.86
CA ILE A 25 -6.04 -34.19 -8.52
C ILE A 25 -4.52 -33.93 -8.52
N LEU A 26 -3.75 -34.70 -9.28
CA LEU A 26 -2.31 -34.54 -9.43
C LEU A 26 -1.89 -33.44 -10.42
N ALA A 27 -2.80 -32.99 -11.29
CA ALA A 27 -2.60 -31.83 -12.17
C ALA A 27 -3.01 -30.51 -11.50
N LEU A 28 -3.64 -30.56 -10.32
CA LEU A 28 -3.96 -29.37 -9.51
C LEU A 28 -2.77 -28.67 -8.80
N PRO A 29 -1.52 -29.19 -8.69
CA PRO A 29 -0.44 -28.43 -8.08
C PRO A 29 0.37 -27.72 -9.17
N GLY A 30 0.08 -26.45 -9.42
CA GLY A 30 0.99 -25.58 -10.16
C GLY A 30 0.42 -24.24 -10.60
N SER A 31 -0.89 -24.12 -10.83
CA SER A 31 -1.52 -22.89 -11.33
C SER A 31 -1.99 -21.93 -10.25
N PHE A 32 -2.03 -22.37 -8.99
CA PHE A 32 -2.32 -21.51 -7.85
C PHE A 32 -1.05 -21.35 -7.00
N ASN A 33 -0.38 -20.21 -7.13
CA ASN A 33 0.64 -19.77 -6.17
C ASN A 33 -0.08 -19.48 -4.84
N LEU A 34 -0.36 -20.53 -4.07
CA LEU A 34 -1.12 -20.52 -2.81
C LEU A 34 -0.19 -20.36 -1.61
N ASP A 35 0.82 -19.51 -1.73
CA ASP A 35 1.54 -19.04 -0.55
C ASP A 35 1.09 -17.59 -0.26
N PRO A 36 0.08 -17.39 0.61
CA PRO A 36 -0.40 -16.07 0.97
C PRO A 36 0.68 -15.19 1.58
N GLN A 37 1.69 -15.80 2.23
CA GLN A 37 2.80 -15.06 2.81
C GLN A 37 3.70 -14.52 1.70
N LYS A 38 4.08 -15.39 0.74
CA LYS A 38 4.84 -14.96 -0.43
C LYS A 38 4.12 -13.86 -1.23
N ASN A 39 2.81 -13.99 -1.44
CA ASN A 39 2.03 -12.96 -2.14
C ASN A 39 2.02 -11.63 -1.36
N THR A 40 1.98 -11.70 -0.03
CA THR A 40 2.12 -10.50 0.82
C THR A 40 3.51 -9.87 0.69
N ASP A 41 4.56 -10.69 0.73
CA ASP A 41 5.95 -10.24 0.64
C ASP A 41 6.26 -9.63 -0.74
N ASP A 42 5.80 -10.26 -1.82
CA ASP A 42 5.92 -9.75 -3.19
C ASP A 42 5.12 -8.45 -3.35
N CYS A 43 3.89 -8.39 -2.80
CA CYS A 43 3.08 -7.18 -2.84
C CYS A 43 3.75 -6.01 -2.12
N THR A 44 4.25 -6.25 -0.89
CA THR A 44 4.92 -5.19 -0.11
C THR A 44 6.25 -4.81 -0.74
N THR A 45 6.99 -5.74 -1.34
CA THR A 45 8.22 -5.44 -2.10
C THR A 45 7.93 -4.54 -3.30
N ASN A 46 6.86 -4.82 -4.05
CA ASN A 46 6.40 -3.97 -5.14
C ASN A 46 6.04 -2.57 -4.64
N MET A 47 5.31 -2.47 -3.52
CA MET A 47 4.99 -1.18 -2.89
C MET A 47 6.25 -0.43 -2.47
N LYS A 48 7.25 -1.08 -1.86
CA LYS A 48 8.54 -0.47 -1.48
C LYS A 48 9.29 0.08 -2.70
N ASN A 49 9.35 -0.69 -3.78
CA ASN A 49 10.00 -0.26 -5.02
C ASN A 49 9.32 0.98 -5.62
N ILE A 50 7.98 1.00 -5.61
CA ILE A 50 7.20 2.16 -6.06
C ILE A 50 7.42 3.35 -5.12
N TRP A 51 7.52 3.13 -3.81
CA TRP A 51 7.81 4.18 -2.82
C TRP A 51 9.14 4.84 -3.10
N VAL A 52 10.21 4.05 -3.27
CA VAL A 52 11.55 4.56 -3.57
C VAL A 52 11.56 5.34 -4.88
N ALA A 53 10.95 4.80 -5.94
CA ALA A 53 10.85 5.47 -7.23
C ALA A 53 10.09 6.81 -7.14
N THR A 54 9.01 6.85 -6.35
CA THR A 54 8.21 8.06 -6.12
C THR A 54 8.99 9.08 -5.31
N ASN A 55 9.68 8.65 -4.25
CA ASN A 55 10.48 9.52 -3.41
C ASN A 55 11.63 10.18 -4.19
N ASP A 56 12.37 9.39 -4.97
CA ASP A 56 13.43 9.92 -5.84
C ASP A 56 12.88 10.97 -6.82
N TYR A 57 11.74 10.68 -7.46
CA TYR A 57 11.09 11.63 -8.36
C TYR A 57 10.69 12.93 -7.67
N MET A 58 10.13 12.85 -6.46
CA MET A 58 9.72 14.02 -5.70
C MET A 58 10.89 14.83 -5.16
N LEU A 59 12.00 14.18 -4.79
CA LEU A 59 13.24 14.87 -4.40
C LEU A 59 13.83 15.66 -5.57
N ASP A 60 13.80 15.09 -6.79
CA ASP A 60 14.33 15.75 -7.97
C ASP A 60 13.42 16.87 -8.49
N THR A 61 12.11 16.76 -8.30
CA THR A 61 11.13 17.70 -8.86
C THR A 61 10.58 18.72 -7.87
N ASN A 62 10.69 18.47 -6.56
CA ASN A 62 10.11 19.26 -5.48
C ASN A 62 8.61 19.54 -5.68
N LYS A 63 7.85 18.52 -6.10
CA LYS A 63 6.43 18.63 -6.42
C LYS A 63 5.64 17.42 -5.93
N ASP A 64 4.34 17.63 -5.73
CA ASP A 64 3.38 16.55 -5.47
C ASP A 64 3.38 15.53 -6.61
N PHE A 65 3.32 14.25 -6.25
CA PHE A 65 3.15 13.14 -7.19
C PHE A 65 1.69 12.69 -7.23
N GLN A 66 1.03 12.89 -8.37
CA GLN A 66 -0.41 12.67 -8.53
C GLN A 66 -0.82 11.19 -8.70
N GLY A 67 0.12 10.26 -8.61
CA GLY A 67 -0.16 8.82 -8.64
C GLY A 67 -0.07 8.13 -10.00
N ASN A 68 0.30 8.85 -11.05
CA ASN A 68 0.48 8.24 -12.38
C ASN A 68 1.82 7.52 -12.48
N LEU A 69 1.82 6.20 -12.25
CA LEU A 69 3.02 5.36 -12.30
C LEU A 69 3.72 5.36 -13.66
N ASN A 70 3.01 5.66 -14.76
CA ASN A 70 3.65 5.79 -16.07
C ASN A 70 4.69 6.90 -16.09
N ILE A 71 4.50 7.98 -15.35
CA ILE A 71 5.51 9.06 -15.25
C ILE A 71 6.82 8.50 -14.71
N LEU A 72 6.77 7.63 -13.71
CA LEU A 72 7.98 7.00 -13.14
C LEU A 72 8.62 6.02 -14.13
N ARG A 73 7.81 5.38 -14.99
CA ARG A 73 8.26 4.44 -16.02
C ARG A 73 8.87 5.12 -17.25
N THR A 74 8.45 6.34 -17.58
CA THR A 74 8.89 7.05 -18.79
C THR A 74 9.86 8.20 -18.51
N THR A 75 10.06 8.60 -17.25
CA THR A 75 10.99 9.67 -16.88
C THR A 75 12.33 9.08 -16.44
N LYS A 76 13.42 9.53 -17.04
CA LYS A 76 14.78 9.11 -16.68
C LYS A 76 15.26 9.85 -15.44
N LYS A 77 15.97 9.15 -14.56
CA LYS A 77 16.62 9.80 -13.41
C LYS A 77 17.74 10.73 -13.93
N PRO A 78 17.88 11.95 -13.37
CA PRO A 78 18.98 12.85 -13.72
C PRO A 78 20.34 12.15 -13.63
N GLY A 79 21.16 12.26 -14.68
CA GLY A 79 22.48 11.63 -14.73
C GLY A 79 22.50 10.10 -14.82
N SER A 80 21.36 9.43 -14.98
CA SER A 80 21.26 7.98 -15.10
C SER A 80 20.76 7.53 -16.46
N LYS A 81 21.11 6.29 -16.85
CA LYS A 81 20.52 5.62 -18.03
C LYS A 81 19.15 4.99 -17.72
N TYR A 82 18.79 4.89 -16.44
CA TYR A 82 17.59 4.20 -15.97
C TYR A 82 16.42 5.14 -15.68
N PHE A 83 15.21 4.61 -15.77
CA PHE A 83 13.97 5.29 -15.39
C PHE A 83 13.78 5.26 -13.87
N TYR A 84 12.85 6.05 -13.31
CA TYR A 84 12.55 6.00 -11.88
C TYR A 84 12.01 4.62 -11.47
N LEU A 85 11.15 4.04 -12.31
CA LEU A 85 10.59 2.71 -12.15
C LEU A 85 10.81 1.90 -13.43
N ASN A 86 11.63 0.86 -13.37
CA ASN A 86 12.05 0.12 -14.57
C ASN A 86 10.99 -0.84 -15.13
N GLU A 87 10.05 -1.30 -14.30
CA GLU A 87 9.11 -2.36 -14.67
C GLU A 87 7.69 -2.06 -14.16
N GLU A 88 6.69 -2.58 -14.86
CA GLU A 88 5.34 -2.65 -14.35
C GLU A 88 5.29 -3.58 -13.13
N LYS A 89 4.79 -3.07 -12.00
CA LYS A 89 4.64 -3.84 -10.77
C LYS A 89 3.15 -3.91 -10.43
N TYR A 90 2.65 -5.12 -10.26
CA TYR A 90 1.24 -5.38 -9.95
C TYR A 90 1.12 -6.21 -8.67
N CYS A 91 -0.06 -6.15 -8.04
CA CYS A 91 -0.36 -7.02 -6.91
C CYS A 91 -0.45 -8.48 -7.38
N PRO A 92 0.26 -9.43 -6.72
CA PRO A 92 0.22 -10.85 -7.10
C PRO A 92 -1.18 -11.44 -6.97
N GLU A 93 -2.00 -10.89 -6.07
CA GLU A 93 -3.39 -11.30 -5.86
C GLU A 93 -4.37 -10.81 -6.93
N SER A 94 -3.91 -10.03 -7.91
CA SER A 94 -4.76 -9.56 -9.02
C SER A 94 -5.05 -10.63 -10.08
N GLN A 95 -4.49 -11.85 -9.96
CA GLN A 95 -4.75 -12.99 -10.85
C GLN A 95 -4.62 -12.65 -12.35
N GLY A 96 -3.61 -11.86 -12.72
CA GLY A 96 -3.36 -11.44 -14.10
C GLY A 96 -4.06 -10.13 -14.52
N ASN A 97 -4.92 -9.56 -13.66
CA ASN A 97 -5.45 -8.22 -13.90
C ASN A 97 -4.34 -7.17 -13.64
N LYS A 98 -4.08 -6.33 -14.65
CA LYS A 98 -3.11 -5.24 -14.59
C LYS A 98 -3.71 -4.01 -13.90
N VAL A 99 -3.95 -4.12 -12.60
CA VAL A 99 -4.42 -2.99 -11.78
C VAL A 99 -3.23 -2.36 -11.08
N ASP A 100 -2.92 -1.12 -11.43
CA ASP A 100 -1.84 -0.35 -10.82
C ASP A 100 -2.10 -0.10 -9.32
N TYR A 101 -1.02 0.06 -8.56
CA TYR A 101 -1.10 0.52 -7.17
C TYR A 101 -1.59 1.97 -7.10
N ILE A 102 -2.36 2.29 -6.07
CA ILE A 102 -2.86 3.64 -5.86
C ILE A 102 -1.80 4.38 -5.05
N VAL A 103 -1.19 5.39 -5.67
CA VAL A 103 -0.08 6.14 -5.07
C VAL A 103 -0.42 7.62 -5.03
N PHE A 104 0.05 8.29 -3.99
CA PHE A 104 0.07 9.74 -3.92
C PHE A 104 1.28 10.20 -3.12
N GLY A 105 1.92 11.27 -3.58
CA GLY A 105 3.01 11.92 -2.88
C GLY A 105 2.68 13.39 -2.64
N LYS A 106 2.79 13.82 -1.39
CA LYS A 106 2.68 15.22 -0.98
C LYS A 106 4.06 15.79 -0.69
N HIS A 107 4.36 16.93 -1.29
CA HIS A 107 5.52 17.77 -1.02
C HIS A 107 5.06 18.98 -0.21
N VAL A 108 5.78 19.29 0.87
CA VAL A 108 5.57 20.47 1.69
C VAL A 108 6.90 21.11 2.04
N THR A 109 6.85 22.37 2.43
CA THR A 109 8.01 23.17 2.86
C THR A 109 7.93 23.52 4.34
N GLU A 110 9.07 23.84 4.93
CA GLU A 110 9.17 24.49 6.23
C GLU A 110 10.37 25.44 6.21
N ASP A 111 10.14 26.72 6.47
CA ASP A 111 11.21 27.68 6.67
C ASP A 111 11.75 27.58 8.11
N PHE A 112 13.03 27.25 8.24
CA PHE A 112 13.70 27.11 9.53
C PHE A 112 15.09 27.74 9.47
N GLU A 113 15.37 28.67 10.40
CA GLU A 113 16.66 29.38 10.50
C GLU A 113 17.13 30.01 9.18
N GLY A 114 16.20 30.54 8.38
CA GLY A 114 16.50 31.20 7.11
C GLY A 114 16.76 30.25 5.93
N ALA A 115 16.53 28.94 6.09
CA ALA A 115 16.58 27.96 5.01
C ALA A 115 15.23 27.24 4.85
N THR A 116 14.77 27.13 3.60
CA THR A 116 13.59 26.35 3.24
C THR A 116 13.95 24.87 3.20
N ARG A 117 13.31 24.07 4.07
CA ARG A 117 13.44 22.61 4.10
C ARG A 117 12.28 22.00 3.31
N HIS A 118 12.56 20.92 2.58
CA HIS A 118 11.57 20.19 1.78
C HIS A 118 11.23 18.86 2.44
N TYR A 119 9.95 18.56 2.58
CA TYR A 119 9.46 17.33 3.19
C TYR A 119 8.47 16.63 2.26
N ASN A 120 8.76 15.36 1.95
CA ASN A 120 7.94 14.50 1.13
C ASN A 120 7.25 13.45 1.99
N GLY A 121 5.95 13.23 1.77
CA GLY A 121 5.19 12.13 2.36
C GLY A 121 4.46 11.36 1.26
N ILE A 122 4.63 10.05 1.23
CA ILE A 122 4.08 9.19 0.18
C ILE A 122 3.16 8.15 0.81
N ILE A 123 2.00 7.98 0.19
CA ILE A 123 0.97 7.02 0.55
C ILE A 123 0.84 6.04 -0.62
N ILE A 124 0.98 4.74 -0.34
CA ILE A 124 0.79 3.66 -1.31
C ILE A 124 -0.27 2.71 -0.78
N ILE A 125 -1.28 2.45 -1.58
CA ILE A 125 -2.39 1.56 -1.25
C ILE A 125 -2.44 0.43 -2.28
N CYS A 126 -2.48 -0.81 -1.80
CA CYS A 126 -2.71 -1.98 -2.63
C CYS A 126 -4.16 -1.96 -3.17
N PRO A 127 -4.39 -2.19 -4.47
CA PRO A 127 -5.74 -2.20 -5.03
C PRO A 127 -6.63 -3.31 -4.43
N ASN A 128 -6.01 -4.39 -3.92
CA ASN A 128 -6.72 -5.52 -3.31
C ASN A 128 -6.71 -5.48 -1.78
N LEU A 129 -6.34 -4.36 -1.14
CA LEU A 129 -6.27 -4.24 0.32
C LEU A 129 -7.58 -4.60 1.03
N ALA A 130 -8.73 -4.32 0.37
CA ALA A 130 -10.04 -4.67 0.87
C ALA A 130 -10.21 -6.18 1.15
N ARG A 131 -9.58 -7.02 0.34
CA ARG A 131 -9.60 -8.48 0.44
C ARG A 131 -8.38 -9.03 1.18
N PHE A 132 -7.24 -8.36 1.07
CA PHE A 132 -5.97 -8.79 1.64
C PHE A 132 -5.46 -7.72 2.63
N PRO A 133 -5.91 -7.73 3.89
CA PRO A 133 -5.65 -6.66 4.86
C PRO A 133 -4.17 -6.55 5.26
N LYS A 134 -3.33 -7.54 4.94
CA LYS A 134 -1.88 -7.52 5.16
C LYS A 134 -1.09 -6.80 4.07
N HIS A 135 -1.73 -6.41 2.96
CA HIS A 135 -1.07 -5.75 1.82
C HIS A 135 -0.86 -4.25 2.09
N ILE A 136 -0.14 -3.95 3.16
CA ILE A 136 0.17 -2.61 3.64
C ILE A 136 1.66 -2.54 3.98
N LEU A 137 2.27 -1.37 3.77
CA LEU A 137 3.64 -1.12 4.23
C LEU A 137 3.62 -0.91 5.74
N GLU A 138 4.33 -1.76 6.47
CA GLU A 138 4.49 -1.64 7.92
C GLU A 138 5.35 -0.43 8.30
N LYS A 139 5.13 0.10 9.51
CA LYS A 139 5.92 1.21 10.06
C LYS A 139 7.42 0.93 10.05
N SER A 140 7.80 -0.33 10.28
CA SER A 140 9.19 -0.81 10.28
C SER A 140 9.94 -0.50 8.99
N PHE A 141 9.27 -0.50 7.82
CA PHE A 141 9.90 -0.11 6.57
C PHE A 141 10.36 1.35 6.61
N TYR A 142 9.48 2.24 7.06
CA TYR A 142 9.72 3.68 7.15
C TYR A 142 10.77 4.03 8.19
N ASP A 143 10.80 3.31 9.31
CA ASP A 143 11.81 3.51 10.37
C ASP A 143 13.24 3.15 9.89
N ASN A 144 13.35 2.27 8.88
CA ASN A 144 14.62 1.79 8.34
C ASN A 144 15.11 2.58 7.12
N VAL A 145 14.35 3.58 6.65
CA VAL A 145 14.75 4.46 5.55
C VAL A 145 14.87 5.90 6.04
N SER A 146 15.79 6.68 5.47
CA SER A 146 15.88 8.11 5.80
C SER A 146 14.65 8.82 5.24
N ILE A 147 13.74 9.19 6.14
CA ILE A 147 12.44 9.76 5.79
C ILE A 147 12.28 11.17 6.35
N THR A 148 11.48 11.97 5.64
CA THR A 148 11.22 13.35 6.03
C THR A 148 10.27 13.46 7.22
N LYS A 149 10.15 14.65 7.82
CA LYS A 149 9.16 14.90 8.88
C LYS A 149 7.74 14.54 8.44
N LEU A 150 7.35 14.91 7.22
CA LEU A 150 6.02 14.60 6.69
C LEU A 150 5.79 13.10 6.53
N GLN A 151 6.77 12.35 6.00
CA GLN A 151 6.65 10.90 5.89
C GLN A 151 6.54 10.22 7.26
N ASN A 152 7.24 10.71 8.30
CA ASN A 152 7.11 10.20 9.66
C ASN A 152 5.67 10.35 10.19
N VAL A 153 5.06 11.52 9.99
CA VAL A 153 3.67 11.77 10.37
C VAL A 153 2.73 10.81 9.64
N MET A 154 2.87 10.71 8.32
CA MET A 154 2.02 9.82 7.51
C MET A 154 2.21 8.34 7.87
N ALA A 155 3.44 7.90 8.10
CA ALA A 155 3.72 6.51 8.49
C ALA A 155 3.08 6.16 9.84
N ASN A 156 3.13 7.08 10.81
CA ASN A 156 2.47 6.91 12.10
C ASN A 156 0.95 6.82 11.95
N ASP A 157 0.34 7.71 11.16
CA ASP A 157 -1.10 7.67 10.94
C ASP A 157 -1.56 6.41 10.21
N ILE A 158 -0.81 5.98 9.18
CA ILE A 158 -1.08 4.72 8.47
C ILE A 158 -1.01 3.53 9.44
N ASP A 159 -0.02 3.50 10.32
CA ASP A 159 0.12 2.46 11.35
C ASP A 159 -1.03 2.46 12.36
N LYS A 160 -1.49 3.64 12.77
CA LYS A 160 -2.67 3.80 13.63
C LYS A 160 -3.95 3.35 12.94
N ILE A 161 -4.17 3.74 11.68
CA ILE A 161 -5.29 3.26 10.87
C ILE A 161 -5.24 1.73 10.73
N ASN A 162 -4.05 1.18 10.48
CA ASN A 162 -3.84 -0.27 10.38
C ASN A 162 -4.20 -0.97 11.71
N THR A 163 -3.77 -0.42 12.83
CA THR A 163 -4.04 -0.93 14.18
C THR A 163 -5.52 -0.84 14.55
N TYR A 164 -6.18 0.27 14.21
CA TYR A 164 -7.61 0.48 14.46
C TYR A 164 -8.47 -0.48 13.64
N THR A 165 -8.15 -0.66 12.37
CA THR A 165 -8.94 -1.48 11.43
C THR A 165 -8.60 -2.98 11.47
N LYS A 166 -7.44 -3.37 12.01
CA LYS A 166 -6.99 -4.76 12.19
C LYS A 166 -7.16 -5.59 10.91
N SER A 167 -7.95 -6.67 10.97
CA SER A 167 -8.20 -7.57 9.84
C SER A 167 -9.37 -7.12 8.94
N ASN A 168 -10.04 -6.00 9.25
CA ASN A 168 -11.12 -5.49 8.40
C ASN A 168 -10.54 -4.75 7.19
N GLY A 169 -10.24 -5.51 6.13
CA GLY A 169 -9.64 -4.97 4.91
C GLY A 169 -10.49 -3.88 4.25
N LYS A 170 -11.82 -4.03 4.23
CA LYS A 170 -12.73 -3.05 3.62
C LYS A 170 -12.65 -1.70 4.34
N LEU A 171 -12.81 -1.70 5.67
CA LEU A 171 -12.68 -0.48 6.46
C LEU A 171 -11.28 0.14 6.32
N LYS A 172 -10.23 -0.70 6.33
CA LYS A 172 -8.84 -0.25 6.12
C LYS A 172 -8.65 0.47 4.79
N TYR A 173 -9.15 -0.11 3.71
CA TYR A 173 -9.10 0.49 2.37
C TYR A 173 -9.86 1.81 2.33
N GLU A 174 -11.09 1.85 2.84
CA GLU A 174 -11.92 3.06 2.89
C GLU A 174 -11.24 4.18 3.71
N SER A 175 -10.70 3.85 4.89
CA SER A 175 -9.98 4.81 5.74
C SER A 175 -8.72 5.36 5.07
N LEU A 176 -7.89 4.51 4.44
CA LEU A 176 -6.69 4.97 3.74
C LEU A 176 -7.02 5.79 2.50
N MET A 177 -8.08 5.45 1.77
CA MET A 177 -8.54 6.25 0.63
C MET A 177 -9.03 7.63 1.07
N ARG A 178 -9.78 7.72 2.18
CA ARG A 178 -10.18 9.00 2.78
C ARG A 178 -8.98 9.83 3.22
N TYR A 179 -8.03 9.20 3.91
CA TYR A 179 -6.77 9.83 4.33
C TYR A 179 -5.99 10.38 3.13
N MET A 180 -5.81 9.57 2.08
CA MET A 180 -5.17 10.01 0.85
C MET A 180 -5.92 11.16 0.17
N ASN A 181 -7.26 11.10 0.14
CA ASN A 181 -8.07 12.15 -0.48
C ASN A 181 -7.95 13.49 0.24
N TYR A 182 -7.80 13.51 1.57
CA TYR A 182 -7.50 14.74 2.30
C TYR A 182 -6.16 15.34 1.81
N TRP A 183 -5.09 14.54 1.80
CA TRP A 183 -3.77 15.00 1.36
C TRP A 183 -3.72 15.44 -0.11
N LYS A 184 -4.56 14.86 -0.97
CA LYS A 184 -4.71 15.29 -2.37
C LYS A 184 -5.35 16.67 -2.52
N ASN A 185 -6.29 17.00 -1.64
CA ASN A 185 -7.13 18.19 -1.79
C ASN A 185 -6.76 19.33 -0.83
N THR A 186 -5.89 19.08 0.15
CA THR A 186 -5.40 20.14 1.05
C THR A 186 -4.67 21.21 0.25
N LYS A 187 -5.01 22.47 0.54
CA LYS A 187 -4.39 23.65 -0.10
C LYS A 187 -3.08 24.05 0.58
N HIS A 188 -2.80 23.48 1.74
CA HIS A 188 -1.60 23.80 2.49
C HIS A 188 -0.35 23.26 1.78
N THR A 189 0.66 24.12 1.71
CA THR A 189 2.00 23.81 1.18
C THR A 189 3.06 23.83 2.28
N GLU A 190 2.78 24.49 3.40
CA GLU A 190 3.66 24.53 4.57
C GLU A 190 3.35 23.37 5.52
N PHE A 191 4.41 22.72 6.03
CA PHE A 191 4.31 21.55 6.91
C PHE A 191 3.44 21.82 8.14
N ASN A 192 3.74 22.90 8.87
CA ASN A 192 3.02 23.25 10.09
C ASN A 192 1.55 23.63 9.81
N ALA A 193 1.24 24.19 8.64
CA ALA A 193 -0.14 24.46 8.25
C ALA A 193 -0.90 23.16 7.95
N CYS A 194 -0.25 22.17 7.34
CA CYS A 194 -0.87 20.89 7.01
C CYS A 194 -1.23 20.08 8.26
N VAL A 195 -0.30 19.97 9.22
CA VAL A 195 -0.46 19.10 10.39
C VAL A 195 -1.34 19.72 11.48
N ASN A 196 -1.52 21.03 11.46
CA ASN A 196 -2.39 21.76 12.39
C ASN A 196 -3.75 22.13 11.76
N ASP A 197 -4.06 21.66 10.56
CA ASP A 197 -5.37 21.86 9.93
C ASP A 197 -6.47 21.20 10.80
N PRO A 198 -7.49 21.94 11.24
CA PRO A 198 -8.61 21.36 11.98
C PRO A 198 -9.30 20.19 11.26
N GLU A 199 -9.41 20.25 9.92
CA GLU A 199 -10.02 19.18 9.13
C GLU A 199 -9.16 17.92 9.18
N TYR A 200 -7.84 18.07 9.11
CA TYR A 200 -6.89 16.98 9.26
C TYR A 200 -6.98 16.33 10.64
N ILE A 201 -6.99 17.14 11.70
CA ILE A 201 -7.02 16.65 13.07
C ILE A 201 -8.32 15.87 13.34
N ALA A 202 -9.45 16.41 12.88
CA ALA A 202 -10.76 15.74 12.98
C ALA A 202 -10.77 14.42 12.20
N LEU A 203 -10.29 14.43 10.94
CA LEU A 203 -10.19 13.23 10.12
C LEU A 203 -9.29 12.19 10.78
N ARG A 204 -8.12 12.59 11.27
CA ARG A 204 -7.17 11.70 11.93
C ARG A 204 -7.81 11.02 13.14
N SER A 205 -8.46 11.78 14.02
CA SER A 205 -9.18 11.24 15.19
C SER A 205 -10.23 10.19 14.79
N GLU A 206 -11.00 10.47 13.73
CA GLU A 206 -12.01 9.54 13.21
C GLU A 206 -11.37 8.25 12.65
N LEU A 207 -10.31 8.38 11.85
CA LEU A 207 -9.71 7.25 11.13
C LEU A 207 -8.82 6.37 12.01
N THR A 208 -8.29 6.90 13.11
CA THR A 208 -7.41 6.17 14.05
C THR A 208 -8.14 5.69 15.30
N GLY A 209 -9.37 6.16 15.53
CA GLY A 209 -10.11 5.87 16.76
C GLY A 209 -9.53 6.54 18.01
N GLU A 210 -8.59 7.49 17.84
CA GLU A 210 -8.14 8.34 18.94
C GLU A 210 -9.27 9.32 19.28
N SER A 211 -9.83 9.24 20.50
CA SER A 211 -10.66 10.33 21.02
C SER A 211 -9.84 11.60 21.00
N SER A 212 -10.37 12.70 20.45
CA SER A 212 -9.76 14.03 20.36
C SER A 212 -9.12 14.44 21.70
N GLY A 213 -7.86 14.07 21.88
CA GLY A 213 -7.03 14.36 23.03
C GLY A 213 -5.87 15.21 22.56
N ASN A 214 -5.58 16.27 23.32
CA ASN A 214 -4.68 17.35 22.96
C ASN A 214 -3.47 16.94 22.10
N VAL A 215 -3.31 17.65 20.99
CA VAL A 215 -2.08 17.68 20.20
C VAL A 215 -0.92 18.05 21.15
N PRO A 216 0.22 17.32 21.15
CA PRO A 216 1.39 17.74 21.91
C PRO A 216 1.91 19.04 21.29
N GLY A 217 1.70 20.17 21.97
CA GLY A 217 2.12 21.48 21.49
C GLY A 217 1.22 22.66 21.88
N ALA A 218 0.01 22.41 22.38
CA ALA A 218 -0.80 23.48 22.97
C ALA A 218 -0.22 23.86 24.34
N GLN A 219 0.62 24.89 24.38
CA GLN A 219 0.98 25.57 25.62
C GLN A 219 -0.30 26.05 26.29
N THR A 220 -0.70 25.41 27.39
CA THR A 220 -1.59 26.01 28.36
C THR A 220 -0.83 27.15 29.02
N VAL A 221 -1.05 28.36 28.52
CA VAL A 221 -0.85 29.57 29.31
C VAL A 221 -1.92 29.53 30.39
N SER A 222 -1.55 29.10 31.59
CA SER A 222 -2.37 29.27 32.77
C SER A 222 -2.22 30.72 33.24
N GLU A 223 -3.17 31.56 32.85
CA GLU A 223 -3.45 32.81 33.55
C GLU A 223 -4.04 32.49 34.94
N THR A 224 -3.34 33.00 35.96
CA THR A 224 -3.81 33.49 37.28
C THR A 224 -4.79 32.66 38.12
N GLU A 225 -4.36 32.31 39.33
CA GLU A 225 -4.80 32.95 40.59
C GLU A 225 -3.66 32.96 41.62
#